data_AF-A0A8J9S917-F1
#
_entry.id   AF-A0A8J9S917-F1
#
_cell.length_a   1.000
_cell.length_b   1.000
_cell.length_c   1.000
_cell.angle_alpha   90.00
_cell.angle_beta   90.00
_cell.angle_gamma   90.00
#
_symmetry.space_group_name_H-M   'P 1'
#
loop_
_entity.id
_entity.type
_entity.pdbx_description
1 polymer ?
#
loop_
_entity_poly.entity_id
_entity_poly.type
_entity_poly.pdbx_seq_one_letter_code
_entity_poly.pdbx_strand_id
1 'polypeptide(L)'
;MAEPNVRIYTSVLYAWEKSKKESAPERCEAILQQMHRLHDSGIAKLCKPDLYAYTVCLHTWADSKRPDAPKRAEQLFRKMKDRYHNGDTELQPDSVCYVNLLNAYANSAIEYAHTEDLLWEMVDDFIAGNESAKPIIRNFNTVLAVWSKSGSAEAPERSEAIIRRLHELNKWGALDTKSDQYTYSLLLKT
;
A
#
# COMPACT_ATOMS: atom_id res chain seq x y z
N MET A 1 28.98 -24.34 -3.84
CA MET A 1 27.88 -23.91 -2.93
C MET A 1 26.97 -23.02 -3.74
N ALA A 2 25.65 -23.25 -3.76
CA ALA A 2 24.74 -22.36 -4.47
C ALA A 2 24.66 -21.02 -3.74
N GLU A 3 24.99 -19.93 -4.42
CA GLU A 3 24.83 -18.59 -3.86
C GLU A 3 23.32 -18.29 -3.72
N PRO A 4 22.87 -17.81 -2.56
CA PRO A 4 21.51 -17.32 -2.42
C PRO A 4 21.23 -16.24 -3.46
N ASN A 5 20.03 -16.22 -4.04
CA ASN A 5 19.58 -15.19 -4.96
C ASN A 5 18.16 -14.74 -4.57
N VAL A 6 17.67 -13.67 -5.20
CA VAL A 6 16.35 -13.09 -4.94
C VAL A 6 15.23 -14.13 -4.95
N ARG A 7 15.26 -15.11 -5.86
CA ARG A 7 14.22 -16.15 -6.00
C ARG A 7 14.09 -17.05 -4.77
N ILE A 8 15.21 -17.38 -4.13
CA ILE A 8 15.21 -18.21 -2.93
C ILE A 8 14.53 -17.45 -1.79
N TYR A 9 14.89 -16.17 -1.61
CA TYR A 9 14.30 -15.34 -0.57
C TYR A 9 12.83 -15.05 -0.82
N THR A 10 12.42 -14.75 -2.05
CA THR A 10 11.01 -14.51 -2.39
C THR A 10 10.16 -15.75 -2.19
N SER A 11 10.70 -16.95 -2.44
CA SER A 11 10.03 -18.22 -2.11
C SER A 11 9.78 -18.39 -0.61
N VAL A 12 10.77 -18.02 0.23
CA VAL A 12 10.64 -18.06 1.69
C VAL A 12 9.63 -17.01 2.19
N LEU A 13 9.67 -15.80 1.62
CA LEU A 13 8.69 -14.75 1.91
C LEU A 13 7.26 -15.21 1.60
N TYR A 14 7.06 -15.81 0.41
CA TYR A 14 5.77 -16.37 0.01
C TYR A 14 5.30 -17.48 0.96
N ALA A 15 6.18 -18.37 1.40
CA ALA A 15 5.83 -19.41 2.37
C ALA A 15 5.39 -18.83 3.72
N TRP A 16 6.04 -17.76 4.20
CA TRP A 16 5.63 -17.06 5.42
C TRP A 16 4.28 -16.35 5.26
N GLU A 17 4.06 -15.66 4.15
CA GLU A 17 2.79 -15.03 3.80
C GLU A 17 1.63 -16.04 3.83
N LYS A 18 1.81 -17.23 3.23
CA LYS A 18 0.79 -18.29 3.25
C LYS A 18 0.62 -18.98 4.60
N SER A 19 1.61 -18.92 5.49
CA SER A 19 1.52 -19.56 6.80
C SER A 19 0.48 -18.93 7.73
N LYS A 20 0.15 -17.64 7.51
CA LYS A 20 -0.77 -16.83 8.33
C LYS A 20 -0.47 -16.88 9.85
N LYS A 21 0.77 -17.18 10.21
CA LYS A 21 1.22 -17.15 11.61
C LYS A 21 1.29 -15.71 12.09
N GLU A 22 1.02 -15.48 13.37
CA GLU A 22 1.08 -14.15 13.98
C GLU A 22 2.47 -13.49 13.85
N SER A 23 3.54 -14.29 13.82
CA SER A 23 4.92 -13.84 13.64
C SER A 23 5.37 -13.72 12.16
N ALA A 24 4.49 -13.99 11.20
CA ALA A 24 4.83 -13.91 9.78
C ALA A 24 5.27 -12.50 9.35
N PRO A 25 4.60 -11.40 9.77
CA PRO A 25 5.00 -10.04 9.35
C PRO A 25 6.43 -9.70 9.74
N GLU A 26 6.85 -9.99 10.97
CA GLU A 26 8.22 -9.71 11.42
C GLU A 26 9.25 -10.62 10.76
N ARG A 27 8.88 -11.87 10.46
CA ARG A 27 9.75 -12.78 9.72
C ARG A 27 9.96 -12.30 8.29
N CYS A 28 8.90 -11.89 7.60
CA CYS A 28 8.98 -11.31 6.27
C CYS A 28 9.88 -10.06 6.28
N GLU A 29 9.67 -9.15 7.24
CA GLU A 29 10.47 -7.95 7.34
C GLU A 29 11.94 -8.23 7.70
N ALA A 30 12.21 -9.17 8.62
CA ALA A 30 13.57 -9.56 8.98
C ALA A 30 14.33 -10.15 7.78
N ILE A 31 13.64 -10.94 6.95
CA ILE A 31 14.19 -11.47 5.69
C ILE A 31 14.49 -10.33 4.72
N LEU A 32 13.56 -9.40 4.52
CA LEU A 32 13.77 -8.24 3.64
C LEU A 32 14.98 -7.40 4.10
N GLN A 33 15.12 -7.17 5.41
CA GLN A 33 16.27 -6.47 5.98
C GLN A 33 17.58 -7.27 5.83
N GLN A 34 17.53 -8.60 5.90
CA GLN A 34 18.69 -9.44 5.65
C GLN A 34 19.12 -9.37 4.18
N MET A 35 18.18 -9.40 3.23
CA MET A 35 18.47 -9.26 1.81
C MET A 35 19.17 -7.93 1.52
N HIS A 36 18.66 -6.81 2.05
CA HIS A 36 19.33 -5.50 1.96
C HIS A 36 20.75 -5.54 2.51
N ARG A 37 20.96 -6.09 3.72
CA ARG A 37 22.31 -6.19 4.32
C ARG A 37 23.28 -7.01 3.47
N LEU A 38 22.83 -8.11 2.89
CA LEU A 38 23.67 -8.98 2.06
C LEU A 38 23.99 -8.36 0.70
N HIS A 39 23.05 -7.61 0.13
CA HIS A 39 23.27 -6.84 -1.08
C HIS A 39 24.24 -5.67 -0.84
N ASP A 40 23.97 -4.86 0.19
CA ASP A 40 24.73 -3.64 0.49
C ASP A 40 26.17 -3.94 0.96
N SER A 41 26.40 -5.10 1.60
CA SER A 41 27.75 -5.59 1.94
C SER A 41 28.53 -6.15 0.74
N GLY A 42 27.90 -6.29 -0.43
CA GLY A 42 28.51 -6.88 -1.62
C GLY A 42 28.72 -8.40 -1.55
N ILE A 43 28.32 -9.05 -0.45
CA ILE A 43 28.46 -10.50 -0.22
C ILE A 43 27.56 -11.28 -1.18
N ALA A 44 26.33 -10.80 -1.40
CA ALA A 44 25.39 -11.45 -2.31
C ALA A 44 24.69 -10.42 -3.20
N LYS A 45 25.37 -10.01 -4.28
CA LYS A 45 24.86 -9.01 -5.24
C LYS A 45 23.54 -9.44 -5.90
N LEU A 46 23.29 -10.75 -6.01
CA LEU A 46 22.07 -11.32 -6.59
C LEU A 46 20.87 -11.35 -5.62
N CYS A 47 21.02 -10.83 -4.40
CA CYS A 47 19.99 -10.81 -3.36
C CYS A 47 19.32 -9.44 -3.18
N LYS A 48 19.48 -8.52 -4.14
CA LYS A 48 18.80 -7.22 -4.10
C LYS A 48 17.28 -7.44 -3.94
N PRO A 49 16.63 -6.86 -2.91
CA PRO A 49 15.18 -6.88 -2.81
C PRO A 49 14.52 -6.20 -4.00
N ASP A 50 13.53 -6.86 -4.58
CA ASP A 50 12.69 -6.34 -5.64
C ASP A 50 11.34 -5.85 -5.09
N LEU A 51 10.53 -5.26 -5.99
CA LEU A 51 9.17 -4.81 -5.66
C LEU A 51 8.33 -5.93 -5.05
N TYR A 52 8.48 -7.17 -5.54
CA TYR A 52 7.74 -8.32 -5.03
C TYR A 52 8.05 -8.59 -3.55
N ALA A 53 9.32 -8.56 -3.14
CA ALA A 53 9.71 -8.76 -1.75
C ALA A 53 9.06 -7.72 -0.81
N TYR A 54 8.98 -6.46 -1.24
CA TYR A 54 8.29 -5.39 -0.52
C TYR A 54 6.78 -5.61 -0.47
N THR A 55 6.16 -5.95 -1.60
CA THR A 55 4.72 -6.23 -1.71
C THR A 55 4.30 -7.36 -0.77
N VAL A 56 5.09 -8.44 -0.68
CA VAL A 56 4.81 -9.55 0.27
C VAL A 56 4.85 -9.07 1.71
N CYS A 57 5.86 -8.27 2.09
CA CYS A 57 5.95 -7.73 3.45
C CYS A 57 4.76 -6.80 3.78
N LEU A 58 4.40 -5.89 2.86
CA LEU A 58 3.25 -4.99 3.01
C LEU A 58 1.95 -5.77 3.16
N HIS A 59 1.71 -6.75 2.29
CA HIS A 59 0.53 -7.61 2.36
C HIS A 59 0.46 -8.37 3.68
N THR A 60 1.58 -8.95 4.13
CA THR A 60 1.63 -9.72 5.39
C THR A 60 1.32 -8.83 6.60
N TRP A 61 1.80 -7.58 6.60
CA TRP A 61 1.43 -6.60 7.64
C TRP A 61 -0.05 -6.21 7.55
N ALA A 62 -0.57 -5.90 6.36
CA ALA A 62 -1.97 -5.50 6.15
C ALA A 62 -2.98 -6.59 6.56
N ASP A 63 -2.64 -7.85 6.32
CA ASP A 63 -3.42 -9.02 6.73
C ASP A 63 -3.27 -9.36 8.22
N SER A 64 -2.27 -8.80 8.89
CA SER A 64 -2.09 -9.03 10.32
C SER A 64 -3.16 -8.29 11.12
N LYS A 65 -3.71 -8.94 12.15
CA LYS A 65 -4.72 -8.34 13.04
C LYS A 65 -4.10 -7.51 14.15
N ARG A 66 -2.87 -7.04 13.94
CA ARG A 66 -2.08 -6.41 14.98
C ARG A 66 -2.32 -4.91 15.02
N PRO A 67 -2.34 -4.30 16.21
CA PRO A 67 -2.56 -2.86 16.33
C PRO A 67 -1.42 -2.01 15.75
N ASP A 68 -0.19 -2.53 15.70
CA ASP A 68 0.97 -1.83 15.14
C ASP A 68 1.12 -2.01 13.62
N ALA A 69 0.29 -2.84 13.00
CA ALA A 69 0.38 -3.17 11.58
C ALA A 69 0.38 -1.96 10.63
N PRO A 70 -0.50 -0.95 10.78
CA PRO A 70 -0.53 0.18 9.85
C PRO A 70 0.77 0.98 9.90
N LYS A 71 1.28 1.25 11.11
CA LYS A 71 2.54 1.97 11.31
C LYS A 71 3.73 1.23 10.72
N ARG A 72 3.77 -0.11 10.84
CA ARG A 72 4.85 -0.93 10.27
C ARG A 72 4.76 -1.01 8.75
N ALA A 73 3.56 -1.17 8.20
CA ALA A 73 3.33 -1.14 6.76
C ALA A 73 3.73 0.22 6.16
N GLU A 74 3.38 1.32 6.82
CA GLU A 74 3.76 2.67 6.38
C GLU A 74 5.28 2.84 6.38
N GLN A 75 5.97 2.46 7.46
CA GLN A 75 7.44 2.54 7.51
C GLN A 75 8.11 1.77 6.36
N LEU A 76 7.58 0.59 6.02
CA LEU A 76 8.07 -0.20 4.89
C LEU A 76 7.80 0.49 3.55
N PHE A 77 6.61 1.04 3.36
CA PHE A 77 6.22 1.75 2.14
C PHE A 77 7.06 3.01 1.93
N ARG A 78 7.25 3.82 2.98
CA ARG A 78 8.10 5.03 2.94
C ARG A 78 9.55 4.68 2.62
N LYS A 79 10.10 3.63 3.26
CA LYS A 79 11.45 3.14 2.95
C LYS A 79 11.60 2.66 1.50
N MET A 80 10.54 2.10 0.91
CA MET A 80 10.52 1.71 -0.50
C MET A 80 10.58 2.95 -1.41
N LYS A 81 9.71 3.96 -1.15
CA LYS A 81 9.73 5.25 -1.87
C LYS A 81 11.06 5.96 -1.75
N ASP A 82 11.66 5.99 -0.57
CA ASP A 82 12.98 6.60 -0.36
C ASP A 82 14.05 5.91 -1.21
N ARG A 83 14.03 4.58 -1.33
CA ARG A 83 14.98 3.86 -2.19
C ARG A 83 14.76 4.16 -3.67
N TYR A 84 13.50 4.23 -4.11
CA TYR A 84 13.16 4.65 -5.45
C TYR A 84 13.70 6.05 -5.79
N HIS A 85 13.48 7.03 -4.90
CA HIS A 85 14.01 8.38 -5.07
C HIS A 85 15.55 8.45 -5.04
N ASN A 86 16.20 7.49 -4.37
CA ASN A 86 17.65 7.34 -4.34
C ASN A 86 18.22 6.53 -5.53
N GLY A 87 17.42 6.28 -6.57
CA GLY A 87 17.86 5.69 -7.84
C GLY A 87 17.53 4.22 -8.02
N ASP A 88 16.85 3.58 -7.06
CA ASP A 88 16.38 2.20 -7.23
C ASP A 88 15.05 2.15 -8.00
N THR A 89 15.11 2.36 -9.32
CA THR A 89 13.92 2.47 -10.17
C THR A 89 13.03 1.24 -10.17
N GLU A 90 13.57 0.06 -9.80
CA GLU A 90 12.81 -1.19 -9.69
C GLU A 90 11.87 -1.22 -8.49
N LEU A 91 12.01 -0.26 -7.55
CA LEU A 91 11.16 -0.12 -6.37
C LEU A 91 10.10 0.98 -6.51
N GLN A 92 9.81 1.43 -7.74
CA GLN A 92 8.70 2.35 -7.98
C GLN A 92 7.39 1.73 -7.42
N PRO A 93 6.69 2.41 -6.48
CA PRO A 93 5.45 1.87 -5.93
C PRO A 93 4.40 1.68 -7.01
N ASP A 94 3.76 0.51 -6.99
CA ASP A 94 2.64 0.18 -7.86
C ASP A 94 1.31 0.21 -7.10
N SER A 95 0.22 -0.01 -7.84
CA SER A 95 -1.13 -0.07 -7.28
C SER A 95 -1.28 -1.12 -6.17
N VAL A 96 -0.54 -2.23 -6.21
CA VAL A 96 -0.60 -3.28 -5.18
C VAL A 96 0.00 -2.78 -3.87
N CYS A 97 1.12 -2.06 -3.93
CA CYS A 97 1.74 -1.46 -2.76
C CYS A 97 0.80 -0.47 -2.05
N TYR A 98 0.16 0.42 -2.82
CA TYR A 98 -0.83 1.37 -2.29
C TYR A 98 -2.05 0.67 -1.69
N VAL A 99 -2.61 -0.33 -2.39
CA VAL A 99 -3.78 -1.09 -1.90
C VAL A 99 -3.46 -1.80 -0.58
N ASN A 100 -2.28 -2.41 -0.45
CA ASN A 100 -1.90 -3.08 0.79
C ASN A 100 -1.82 -2.10 1.96
N LEU A 101 -1.23 -0.92 1.77
CA LEU A 101 -1.16 0.08 2.83
C LEU A 101 -2.53 0.71 3.14
N LEU A 102 -3.37 0.96 2.13
CA LEU A 102 -4.76 1.39 2.33
C LEU A 102 -5.55 0.37 3.14
N ASN A 103 -5.39 -0.93 2.87
CA ASN A 103 -6.04 -1.98 3.63
C ASN A 103 -5.52 -2.05 5.07
N ALA A 104 -4.21 -1.84 5.28
CA ALA A 104 -3.63 -1.79 6.62
C ALA A 104 -4.24 -0.65 7.44
N TYR A 105 -4.39 0.55 6.87
CA TYR A 105 -5.07 1.65 7.53
C TYR A 105 -6.56 1.38 7.72
N ALA A 106 -7.26 0.85 6.72
CA ALA A 106 -8.70 0.57 6.81
C ALA A 106 -9.06 -0.48 7.88
N ASN A 107 -8.14 -1.39 8.17
CA ASN A 107 -8.26 -2.37 9.26
C ASN A 107 -8.00 -1.75 10.65
N SER A 108 -7.38 -0.57 10.70
CA SER A 108 -7.17 0.21 11.92
C SER A 108 -8.27 1.26 12.05
N ALA A 109 -9.14 1.12 13.06
CA ALA A 109 -10.27 2.02 13.28
C ALA A 109 -9.91 3.48 13.62
N ILE A 110 -8.62 3.84 13.59
CA ILE A 110 -8.07 5.11 14.08
C ILE A 110 -7.46 5.94 12.93
N GLU A 111 -7.17 5.34 11.77
CA GLU A 111 -6.30 5.94 10.74
C GLU A 111 -7.07 6.51 9.53
N TYR A 112 -8.25 7.12 9.75
CA TYR A 112 -9.09 7.61 8.66
C TYR A 112 -8.47 8.77 7.86
N ALA A 113 -7.81 9.72 8.53
CA ALA A 113 -7.09 10.81 7.86
C ALA A 113 -5.94 10.29 6.98
N HIS A 114 -5.07 9.43 7.53
CA HIS A 114 -3.96 8.84 6.79
C HIS A 114 -4.43 7.97 5.61
N THR A 115 -5.59 7.33 5.72
CA THR A 115 -6.18 6.57 4.61
C THR A 115 -6.53 7.48 3.43
N GLU A 116 -7.08 8.66 3.70
CA GLU A 116 -7.40 9.63 2.64
C GLU A 116 -6.14 10.26 2.05
N ASP A 117 -5.17 10.65 2.88
CA ASP A 117 -3.91 11.21 2.42
C ASP A 117 -3.18 10.25 1.46
N LEU A 118 -3.19 8.95 1.79
CA LEU A 118 -2.58 7.92 0.94
C LEU A 118 -3.33 7.73 -0.39
N LEU A 119 -4.66 7.85 -0.40
CA LEU A 119 -5.43 7.81 -1.65
C LEU A 119 -5.02 8.96 -2.56
N TRP A 120 -4.89 10.17 -2.02
CA TRP A 120 -4.49 11.32 -2.82
C TRP A 120 -3.04 11.24 -3.26
N GLU A 121 -2.14 10.72 -2.43
CA GLU A 121 -0.77 10.43 -2.83
C GLU A 121 -0.70 9.45 -4.01
N MET A 122 -1.55 8.41 -4.03
CA MET A 122 -1.64 7.47 -5.16
C MET A 122 -2.13 8.17 -6.44
N VAL A 123 -3.12 9.04 -6.33
CA VAL A 123 -3.66 9.82 -7.45
C VAL A 123 -2.61 10.78 -8.00
N ASP A 124 -1.91 11.50 -7.13
CA ASP A 124 -0.89 12.46 -7.52
C ASP A 124 0.32 11.76 -8.17
N ASP A 125 0.77 10.62 -7.63
CA ASP A 125 1.84 9.82 -8.24
C ASP A 125 1.44 9.32 -9.66
N PHE A 126 0.18 8.89 -9.85
CA PHE A 126 -0.32 8.49 -11.17
C PHE A 126 -0.37 9.66 -12.16
N ILE A 127 -0.91 10.82 -11.75
CA ILE A 127 -0.98 12.02 -12.59
C ILE A 127 0.43 12.53 -12.95
N ALA A 128 1.41 12.34 -12.05
CA ALA A 128 2.82 12.64 -12.30
C ALA A 128 3.51 11.67 -13.30
N GLY A 129 2.80 10.64 -13.78
CA GLY A 129 3.26 9.71 -14.81
C GLY A 129 3.57 8.30 -14.31
N ASN A 130 3.30 7.97 -13.04
CA ASN A 130 3.42 6.59 -12.55
C ASN A 130 2.21 5.76 -12.96
N GLU A 131 2.19 5.29 -14.21
CA GLU A 131 1.11 4.45 -14.76
C GLU A 131 0.85 3.17 -13.95
N SER A 132 1.87 2.64 -13.28
CA SER A 132 1.77 1.44 -12.43
C SER A 132 0.94 1.68 -11.15
N ALA A 133 0.80 2.93 -10.72
CA ALA A 133 0.03 3.35 -9.56
C ALA A 133 -1.41 3.77 -9.89
N LYS A 134 -1.96 3.38 -11.04
CA LYS A 134 -3.31 3.76 -11.49
C LYS A 134 -4.41 3.51 -10.44
N PRO A 135 -5.06 4.56 -9.91
CA PRO A 135 -6.18 4.43 -8.98
C PRO A 135 -7.43 3.83 -9.62
N ILE A 136 -8.11 2.93 -8.90
CA ILE A 136 -9.39 2.35 -9.31
C ILE A 136 -10.49 2.69 -8.30
N ILE A 137 -11.77 2.50 -8.69
CA ILE A 137 -12.92 2.88 -7.86
C ILE A 137 -12.90 2.22 -6.47
N ARG A 138 -12.31 1.03 -6.36
CA ARG A 138 -12.15 0.32 -5.09
C ARG A 138 -11.30 1.11 -4.09
N ASN A 139 -10.26 1.84 -4.53
CA ASN A 139 -9.45 2.66 -3.64
C ASN A 139 -10.29 3.75 -2.97
N PHE A 140 -11.12 4.46 -3.74
CA PHE A 140 -12.03 5.49 -3.24
C PHE A 140 -13.08 4.90 -2.30
N ASN A 141 -13.70 3.78 -2.69
CA ASN A 141 -14.69 3.09 -1.86
C ASN A 141 -14.10 2.60 -0.52
N THR A 142 -12.83 2.19 -0.49
CA THR A 142 -12.14 1.86 0.78
C THR A 142 -12.07 3.08 1.70
N VAL A 143 -11.66 4.24 1.20
CA VAL A 143 -11.54 5.46 2.01
C VAL A 143 -12.91 5.96 2.48
N LEU A 144 -13.93 5.93 1.61
CA LEU A 144 -15.31 6.29 1.98
C LEU A 144 -15.87 5.33 3.05
N ALA A 145 -15.57 4.04 2.97
CA ALA A 145 -15.99 3.07 3.97
C ALA A 145 -15.29 3.30 5.32
N VAL A 146 -14.04 3.78 5.31
CA VAL A 146 -13.30 4.16 6.52
C VAL A 146 -13.92 5.41 7.14
N TRP A 147 -14.21 6.45 6.35
CA TRP A 147 -14.91 7.65 6.83
C TRP A 147 -16.30 7.31 7.40
N SER A 148 -17.09 6.49 6.73
CA SER A 148 -18.41 6.04 7.20
C SER A 148 -18.35 5.33 8.56
N LYS A 149 -17.27 4.62 8.86
CA LYS A 149 -17.08 3.90 10.13
C LYS A 149 -16.41 4.75 11.22
N SER A 150 -15.82 5.89 10.86
CA SER A 150 -15.03 6.71 11.79
C SER A 150 -15.87 7.35 12.90
N GLY A 151 -17.16 7.60 12.64
CA GLY A 151 -18.02 8.40 13.53
C GLY A 151 -17.57 9.87 13.65
N SER A 152 -16.64 10.33 12.80
CA SER A 152 -16.20 11.72 12.77
C SER A 152 -17.30 12.63 12.26
N ALA A 153 -17.46 13.80 12.87
CA ALA A 153 -18.38 14.84 12.39
C ALA A 153 -17.98 15.38 11.01
N GLU A 154 -16.72 15.19 10.60
CA GLU A 154 -16.21 15.58 9.29
C GLU A 154 -16.52 14.55 8.19
N ALA A 155 -16.96 13.34 8.56
CA ALA A 155 -17.13 12.23 7.61
C ALA A 155 -18.03 12.58 6.40
N PRO A 156 -19.18 13.28 6.56
CA PRO A 156 -20.01 13.67 5.43
C PRO A 156 -19.30 14.64 4.48
N GLU A 157 -18.67 15.69 5.01
CA GLU A 157 -17.97 16.71 4.23
C GLU A 157 -16.78 16.10 3.46
N ARG A 158 -15.97 15.27 4.13
CA ARG A 158 -14.83 14.60 3.51
C ARG A 158 -15.26 13.61 2.44
N SER A 159 -16.34 12.86 2.68
CA SER A 159 -16.88 11.91 1.70
C SER A 159 -17.41 12.60 0.45
N GLU A 160 -18.11 13.73 0.61
CA GLU A 160 -18.56 14.55 -0.51
C GLU A 160 -17.36 15.14 -1.29
N ALA A 161 -16.34 15.64 -0.59
CA ALA A 161 -15.13 16.16 -1.21
C ALA A 161 -14.41 15.10 -2.05
N ILE A 162 -14.31 13.85 -1.56
CA ILE A 162 -13.71 12.74 -2.29
C ILE A 162 -14.47 12.45 -3.59
N ILE A 163 -15.81 12.35 -3.52
CA ILE A 163 -16.64 12.06 -4.69
C ILE A 163 -16.57 13.20 -5.71
N ARG A 164 -16.65 14.46 -5.24
CA ARG A 164 -16.54 15.63 -6.10
C ARG A 164 -15.21 15.66 -6.85
N ARG A 165 -14.10 15.44 -6.14
CA ARG A 165 -12.76 15.42 -6.76
C ARG A 165 -12.62 14.25 -7.73
N LEU A 166 -13.18 13.07 -7.44
CA LEU A 166 -13.23 11.95 -8.39
C LEU A 166 -13.97 12.31 -9.69
N HIS A 167 -15.12 13.00 -9.59
CA HIS A 167 -15.86 13.45 -10.77
C HIS A 167 -15.10 14.49 -11.58
N GLU A 168 -14.41 15.43 -10.92
CA GLU A 168 -13.57 16.41 -11.59
C GLU A 168 -12.44 15.71 -12.37
N LEU A 169 -11.72 14.79 -11.74
CA LEU A 169 -10.65 14.02 -12.39
C LEU A 169 -11.17 13.22 -13.59
N ASN A 170 -12.37 12.66 -13.50
CA ASN A 170 -13.01 11.97 -14.63
C ASN A 170 -13.39 12.92 -15.76
N LYS A 171 -14.01 14.06 -15.43
CA LYS A 171 -14.42 15.09 -16.39
C LYS A 171 -13.24 15.66 -17.18
N TRP A 172 -12.10 15.84 -16.52
CA TRP A 172 -10.87 16.35 -17.14
C TRP A 172 -10.05 15.27 -17.84
N GLY A 173 -10.49 13.99 -17.83
CA GLY A 173 -9.77 12.88 -18.44
C GLY A 173 -8.48 12.48 -17.71
N ALA A 174 -8.22 13.05 -16.53
CA ALA A 174 -7.08 12.71 -15.69
C ALA A 174 -7.22 11.32 -15.07
N LEU A 175 -8.45 10.83 -14.90
CA LEU A 175 -8.73 9.50 -14.35
C LEU A 175 -10.00 8.91 -14.97
N ASP A 176 -9.93 7.77 -15.66
CA ASP A 176 -11.12 7.12 -16.26
C ASP A 176 -12.04 6.42 -15.23
N THR A 177 -11.72 6.50 -13.94
CA THR A 177 -12.50 5.90 -12.87
C THR A 177 -13.79 6.68 -12.62
N LYS A 178 -14.94 5.98 -12.58
CA LYS A 178 -16.27 6.56 -12.32
C LYS A 178 -16.85 6.04 -11.02
N SER A 179 -17.61 6.91 -10.33
CA SER A 179 -18.42 6.53 -9.16
C SER A 179 -19.46 5.47 -9.54
N ASP A 180 -19.67 4.48 -8.68
CA ASP A 180 -20.71 3.46 -8.85
C ASP A 180 -21.83 3.62 -7.80
N GLN A 181 -22.84 2.75 -7.85
CA GLN A 181 -23.94 2.76 -6.87
C GLN A 181 -23.46 2.55 -5.42
N TYR A 182 -22.37 1.78 -5.25
CA TYR A 182 -21.82 1.51 -3.92
C TYR A 182 -21.14 2.75 -3.34
N THR A 183 -20.45 3.55 -4.16
CA THR A 183 -19.86 4.85 -3.78
C THR A 183 -20.90 5.76 -3.12
N TYR A 184 -22.07 5.95 -3.74
CA TYR A 184 -23.14 6.77 -3.18
C TYR A 184 -23.78 6.13 -1.94
N SER A 185 -23.85 4.80 -1.88
CA SER A 185 -24.36 4.12 -0.68
C SER A 185 -23.47 4.33 0.56
N LEU A 186 -22.17 4.55 0.37
CA LEU A 186 -21.23 4.85 1.45
C LEU A 186 -21.39 6.30 1.94
N LEU A 187 -21.59 7.24 1.02
CA LEU A 187 -21.90 8.64 1.37
C LEU A 187 -23.18 8.76 2.22
N LEU A 188 -24.20 7.95 1.93
CA LEU A 188 -25.43 7.95 2.74
C LEU A 188 -25.25 7.36 4.14
N LYS A 189 -24.09 6.71 4.42
CA LYS A 189 -23.78 6.06 5.70
C LYS A 189 -22.74 6.83 6.52
N THR A 190 -22.24 7.96 6.03
CA THR A 190 -21.33 8.86 6.75
C THR A 190 -22.12 9.89 7.51
#